data_AF-A0A0B4VRV1-F1
#
_entry.id   AF-A0A0B4VRV1-F1
#
_cell.length_a   1.000
_cell.length_b   1.000
_cell.length_c   1.000
_cell.angle_alpha   90.00
_cell.angle_beta   90.00
_cell.angle_gamma   90.00
#
_symmetry.space_group_name_H-M   'P 1'
#
loop_
_entity.id
_entity.type
_entity.pdbx_description
1 polymer ?
#
loop_
_entity_poly.entity_id
_entity_poly.type
_entity_poly.pdbx_seq_one_letter_code
_entity_poly.pdbx_strand_id
1 'polypeptide(L)'
;WGRQWVGMDEALYRREPVFRSVLARCDRLLLGERGVSLLDVMFGRGGTDGLLDEPAWTQPAIYALECALTALWESAGLRPSVVVGHSLGE
;
A
#
# COMPACT_ATOMS: atom_id res chain seq x y z
N TRP A 1 11.85 -10.19 -7.54
CA TRP A 1 10.91 -10.43 -8.66
C TRP A 1 9.49 -10.48 -8.11
N GLY A 2 8.94 -9.29 -7.79
CA GLY A 2 7.68 -9.08 -7.07
C GLY A 2 6.46 -9.11 -7.98
N ARG A 3 5.96 -10.31 -8.28
CA ARG A 3 4.94 -10.52 -9.32
C ARG A 3 3.52 -10.81 -8.79
N GLN A 4 3.14 -10.37 -7.59
CA GLN A 4 1.83 -10.79 -7.02
C GLN A 4 0.92 -9.69 -6.44
N TRP A 5 1.24 -8.40 -6.54
CA TRP A 5 0.42 -7.36 -5.87
C TRP A 5 -0.23 -6.31 -6.76
N VAL A 6 0.05 -6.26 -8.06
CA VAL A 6 -0.65 -5.36 -8.99
C VAL A 6 -2.05 -5.92 -9.24
N GLY A 7 -3.05 -5.43 -8.49
CA GLY A 7 -4.47 -5.70 -8.71
C GLY A 7 -5.25 -6.31 -7.53
N MET A 8 -4.59 -6.97 -6.57
CA MET A 8 -5.25 -7.45 -5.34
C MET A 8 -5.50 -6.33 -4.34
N ASP A 9 -4.57 -5.38 -4.27
CA ASP A 9 -4.67 -4.14 -3.51
C ASP A 9 -5.86 -3.28 -3.96
N GLU A 10 -6.09 -3.15 -5.27
CA GLU A 10 -7.21 -2.36 -5.78
C GLU A 10 -8.58 -3.01 -5.50
N ALA A 11 -8.67 -4.34 -5.61
CA ALA A 11 -9.89 -5.07 -5.29
C ALA A 11 -10.26 -4.96 -3.80
N LEU A 12 -9.26 -5.12 -2.91
CA LEU A 12 -9.43 -4.92 -1.47
C LEU A 12 -9.75 -3.46 -1.14
N TYR A 13 -9.09 -2.50 -1.78
CA TYR A 13 -9.37 -1.07 -1.62
C TYR A 13 -10.83 -0.72 -1.96
N ARG A 14 -11.40 -1.36 -2.98
CA ARG A 14 -12.81 -1.14 -3.36
C ARG A 14 -13.79 -1.75 -2.34
N ARG A 15 -13.50 -2.95 -1.83
CA ARG A 15 -14.45 -3.73 -1.01
C ARG A 15 -14.34 -3.44 0.49
N GLU A 16 -13.13 -3.27 1.00
CA GLU A 16 -12.85 -3.24 2.43
C GLU A 16 -12.66 -1.80 2.94
N PRO A 17 -13.60 -1.24 3.72
CA PRO A 17 -13.55 0.16 4.16
C PRO A 17 -12.37 0.46 5.09
N VAL A 18 -11.96 -0.50 5.93
CA VAL A 18 -10.81 -0.35 6.83
C VAL A 18 -9.51 -0.26 6.03
N PHE A 19 -9.31 -1.20 5.10
CA PHE A 19 -8.17 -1.22 4.19
C PHE A 19 -8.07 0.10 3.39
N ARG A 20 -9.20 0.55 2.82
CA ARG A 20 -9.29 1.82 2.11
C ARG A 20 -8.93 3.02 2.98
N SER A 21 -9.42 3.06 4.21
CA SER A 21 -9.16 4.19 5.13
C SER A 21 -7.68 4.33 5.46
N VAL A 22 -6.96 3.22 5.61
CA VAL A 22 -5.53 3.24 5.88
C VAL A 22 -4.75 3.71 4.65
N LEU A 23 -5.01 3.14 3.47
CA LEU A 23 -4.34 3.59 2.24
C LEU A 23 -4.64 5.07 1.92
N ALA A 24 -5.88 5.52 2.09
CA ALA A 24 -6.24 6.94 1.90
C ALA A 24 -5.60 7.88 2.93
N ARG A 25 -5.19 7.38 4.11
CA ARG A 25 -4.41 8.16 5.06
C ARG A 25 -2.95 8.28 4.61
N CYS A 26 -2.33 7.18 4.19
CA CYS A 26 -0.97 7.19 3.65
C CYS A 26 -0.86 8.08 2.41
N ASP A 27 -1.84 7.97 1.50
CA ASP A 27 -1.93 8.79 0.30
C ASP A 27 -1.96 10.29 0.61
N ARG A 28 -2.83 10.74 1.53
CA ARG A 28 -2.90 12.16 1.92
C ARG A 28 -1.59 12.70 2.49
N LEU A 29 -0.85 11.89 3.25
CA LEU A 29 0.44 12.28 3.81
C LEU A 29 1.48 12.45 2.70
N LEU A 30 1.62 11.44 1.83
CA LEU A 30 2.58 11.47 0.72
C LEU A 30 2.22 12.52 -0.34
N LEU A 31 0.95 12.75 -0.60
CA LEU A 31 0.50 13.81 -1.50
C LEU A 31 0.93 15.18 -0.99
N GLY A 32 0.87 15.42 0.33
CA GLY A 32 1.34 16.67 0.93
C GLY A 32 2.86 16.86 0.84
N GLU A 33 3.63 15.77 0.90
CA GLU A 33 5.09 15.82 0.86
C GLU A 33 5.67 15.82 -0.57
N ARG A 34 5.03 15.09 -1.50
CA ARG A 34 5.58 14.77 -2.82
C ARG A 34 4.77 15.36 -3.99
N GLY A 35 3.54 15.81 -3.74
CA GLY A 35 2.65 16.33 -4.78
C GLY A 35 2.10 15.28 -5.75
N VAL A 36 2.38 13.99 -5.52
CA VAL A 36 1.90 12.87 -6.34
C VAL A 36 1.16 11.89 -5.42
N SER A 37 -0.01 11.41 -5.87
CA SER A 37 -0.82 10.44 -5.13
C SER A 37 -0.14 9.08 -5.09
N LEU A 38 -0.01 8.52 -3.88
CA LEU A 38 0.46 7.16 -3.70
C LEU A 38 -0.51 6.16 -4.34
N LEU A 39 -1.82 6.41 -4.24
CA LEU A 39 -2.83 5.53 -4.84
C LEU A 39 -2.75 5.51 -6.37
N ASP A 40 -2.50 6.65 -6.99
CA ASP A 40 -2.30 6.70 -8.44
C ASP A 40 -1.05 5.91 -8.83
N VAL A 41 0.05 6.06 -8.09
CA VAL A 41 1.28 5.28 -8.30
C VAL A 41 1.05 3.77 -8.11
N MET A 42 0.36 3.36 -7.06
CA MET A 42 0.05 1.94 -6.78
C MET A 42 -0.83 1.33 -7.87
N PHE A 43 -1.80 2.09 -8.39
CA PHE A 43 -2.78 1.60 -9.37
C PHE A 43 -2.44 1.93 -10.83
N GLY A 44 -1.28 2.55 -11.10
CA GLY A 44 -0.87 2.96 -12.45
C GLY A 44 -1.86 3.94 -13.10
N ARG A 45 -2.26 5.01 -12.40
CA ARG A 45 -3.24 5.99 -12.88
C ARG A 45 -2.57 7.33 -13.16
N GLY A 46 -3.19 8.15 -14.01
CA GLY A 46 -2.71 9.54 -14.21
C GLY A 46 -1.29 9.64 -14.79
N GLY A 47 -0.80 8.62 -15.49
CA GLY A 47 0.53 8.60 -16.09
C GLY A 47 1.67 8.29 -15.12
N THR A 48 1.38 7.67 -13.97
CA THR A 48 2.37 7.23 -12.99
C THR A 48 2.94 5.83 -13.28
N ASP A 49 2.72 5.30 -14.49
CA ASP A 49 3.24 3.99 -14.89
C ASP A 49 4.76 3.92 -14.71
N GLY A 50 5.25 2.87 -14.06
CA GLY A 50 6.67 2.67 -13.77
C GLY A 50 7.20 3.43 -12.55
N LEU A 51 6.48 4.42 -11.99
CA LEU A 51 6.91 5.07 -10.74
C LEU A 51 6.99 4.07 -9.58
N LEU A 52 6.12 3.06 -9.57
CA LEU A 52 6.11 2.03 -8.53
C LEU A 52 7.39 1.19 -8.49
N ASP A 53 8.16 1.12 -9.58
CA ASP A 53 9.44 0.41 -9.63
C ASP A 53 10.59 1.22 -9.01
N GLU A 54 10.38 2.52 -8.77
CA GLU A 54 11.36 3.35 -8.08
C GLU A 54 11.32 3.07 -6.57
N PRO A 55 12.46 2.82 -5.90
CA PRO A 55 12.49 2.57 -4.46
C PRO A 55 11.82 3.68 -3.62
N ALA A 56 11.80 4.91 -4.14
CA ALA A 56 11.15 6.06 -3.53
C ALA A 56 9.61 5.90 -3.42
N TRP A 57 9.02 5.04 -4.24
CA TRP A 57 7.59 4.73 -4.29
C TRP A 57 7.29 3.29 -3.87
N THR A 58 8.14 2.32 -4.25
CA THR A 58 7.97 0.92 -3.85
C THR A 58 7.93 0.77 -2.33
N GLN A 59 8.82 1.45 -1.59
CA GLN A 59 8.89 1.33 -0.13
C GLN A 59 7.64 1.92 0.57
N PRO A 60 7.20 3.16 0.27
CA PRO A 60 5.93 3.66 0.80
C PRO A 60 4.72 2.82 0.42
N ALA A 61 4.68 2.27 -0.80
CA ALA A 61 3.57 1.42 -1.24
C ALA A 61 3.50 0.11 -0.45
N ILE A 62 4.63 -0.56 -0.23
CA ILE A 62 4.72 -1.78 0.60
C ILE A 62 4.29 -1.46 2.04
N TYR A 63 4.82 -0.39 2.63
CA TYR A 63 4.47 -0.01 4.00
C TYR A 63 2.97 0.29 4.16
N ALA A 64 2.40 1.06 3.24
CA ALA A 64 0.97 1.39 3.26
C ALA A 64 0.10 0.14 3.12
N LEU A 65 0.49 -0.79 2.24
CA LEU A 65 -0.18 -2.07 2.04
C LEU A 65 -0.14 -2.94 3.31
N GLU A 66 1.02 -3.09 3.94
CA GLU A 66 1.17 -3.87 5.18
C GLU A 66 0.33 -3.30 6.32
N CYS A 67 0.31 -1.97 6.46
CA CYS A 67 -0.53 -1.28 7.43
C CYS A 67 -2.02 -1.51 7.15
N ALA A 68 -2.43 -1.46 5.88
CA ALA A 68 -3.83 -1.67 5.49
C ALA A 68 -4.28 -3.12 5.71
N LEU A 69 -3.43 -4.10 5.43
CA LEU A 69 -3.67 -5.52 5.71
C LEU A 69 -3.74 -5.80 7.20
N THR A 70 -2.82 -5.22 7.98
CA THR A 70 -2.79 -5.35 9.44
C THR A 70 -4.09 -4.83 10.04
N ALA A 71 -4.52 -3.62 9.68
CA ALA A 71 -5.77 -3.04 10.16
C ALA A 71 -7.00 -3.87 9.73
N LEU A 72 -6.98 -4.42 8.51
CA LEU A 72 -8.05 -5.29 8.03
C LEU A 72 -8.16 -6.56 8.89
N TRP A 73 -7.04 -7.23 9.18
CA TRP A 73 -7.02 -8.42 10.04
C TRP A 73 -7.48 -8.10 11.45
N GLU A 74 -7.00 -7.00 12.04
CA GLU A 74 -7.45 -6.55 13.36
C GLU A 74 -8.96 -6.29 13.38
N SER A 75 -9.51 -5.71 12.32
CA SER A 75 -10.95 -5.48 12.20
C SER A 75 -11.77 -6.77 12.08
N ALA A 76 -11.16 -7.85 11.58
CA ALA A 76 -11.74 -9.19 11.51
C ALA A 76 -11.54 -9.99 12.82
N GLY A 77 -10.99 -9.38 13.87
CA GLY A 77 -10.71 -10.05 15.15
C GLY A 77 -9.46 -10.93 15.15
N LEU A 78 -8.68 -10.90 14.06
CA LEU A 78 -7.40 -11.59 13.96
C LEU A 78 -6.30 -10.62 14.40
N ARG A 79 -5.56 -10.94 15.46
CA ARG A 79 -4.38 -10.17 15.86
C ARG A 79 -3.16 -10.78 15.14
N PRO A 80 -2.56 -10.10 14.15
CA PRO A 80 -1.37 -10.63 13.49
C PRO A 80 -0.20 -10.63 14.48
N SER A 81 0.17 -11.82 14.98
CA SER A 81 1.26 -11.96 15.95
C SER A 81 2.65 -11.75 15.33
N VAL A 82 2.77 -11.75 13.99
CA VAL A 82 4.01 -11.54 13.25
C VAL A 82 3.69 -10.98 11.84
N VAL A 83 4.25 -9.83 11.48
CA VAL A 83 4.45 -9.42 10.08
C VAL A 83 5.90 -9.78 9.74
N VAL A 84 6.14 -10.90 9.05
CA VAL A 84 7.48 -11.22 8.53
C VAL A 84 7.70 -10.36 7.29
N GLY A 85 8.27 -9.17 7.48
CA GLY A 85 8.90 -8.42 6.40
C GLY A 85 10.12 -9.21 5.94
N HIS A 86 10.01 -9.93 4.82
CA HIS A 86 11.16 -10.63 4.25
C HIS A 86 12.05 -9.60 3.53
N SER A 87 12.99 -9.07 4.32
CA SER A 87 14.24 -8.38 3.96
C SER A 87 14.18 -7.09 3.12
N LEU A 88 14.42 -5.96 3.79
CA LEU A 88 15.32 -4.92 3.31
C LEU A 88 16.13 -4.42 4.51
N GLY A 89 17.16 -5.20 4.85
CA GLY A 89 18.03 -4.97 6.00
C GLY A 89 19.29 -5.80 5.88
N GLU A 90 20.20 -5.37 5.02
CA GLU A 90 21.65 -5.49 5.19
C GLU A 90 22.31 -4.15 4.81
#